data_AF-A0A4U9HT90-F1
#
_entry.id   AF-A0A4U9HT90-F1
#
_cell.length_a   1.000
_cell.length_b   1.000
_cell.length_c   1.000
_cell.angle_alpha   90.00
_cell.angle_beta   90.00
_cell.angle_gamma   90.00
#
_symmetry.space_group_name_H-M   'P 1'
#
loop_
_entity.id
_entity.type
_entity.pdbx_description
1 polymer ?
#
loop_
_entity_poly.entity_id
_entity_poly.type
_entity_poly.pdbx_seq_one_letter_code
_entity_poly.pdbx_strand_id
1 'polypeptide(L)'
;MSEISTLSILQQLDRQRLKENPYPSHSLLDEDENTRRQYCALLFMALLSHSPISEQQQRMLQLWLPAIGMLGKQAEFCQMAIKLGQDGLAEAINAVRDAGGNYCFMLDCLVFSRVNGPLSQQQVTLFETLGQMLAIGQAQMTTIVYITCEVLGITDDKQSQPELKIGINDIAVWREFLDEYTESLRIELVKWANDNYVTVGSIPYEIKDLEKTINFDIFYSRPSVTAFPAGLSLLSNMKQIKFDSNNIKAFPDPSVLPKKLHEITIGANGRISSIPDSICQLKELKKLNVSVTYLTKISEKVYVFLKENNVEHNIPDSCFIKGPK
;
A
#
# COMPACT_ATOMS: atom_id res chain seq x y z
N MET A 1 29.16 28.05 29.97
CA MET A 1 27.84 27.61 29.47
C MET A 1 28.07 26.35 28.67
N SER A 2 27.47 25.22 29.03
CA SER A 2 27.54 24.00 28.21
C SER A 2 26.70 24.22 26.96
N GLU A 3 27.33 24.21 25.79
CA GLU A 3 26.60 24.26 24.52
C GLU A 3 25.68 23.03 24.41
N ILE A 4 24.40 23.27 24.15
CA ILE A 4 23.45 22.19 23.85
C ILE A 4 23.71 21.80 22.39
N SER A 5 24.09 20.56 22.14
CA SER A 5 24.34 20.09 20.78
C SER A 5 23.05 20.09 19.96
N THR A 6 23.13 20.45 18.68
CA THR A 6 22.00 20.37 17.72
C THR A 6 21.35 18.99 17.74
N LEU A 7 22.15 17.93 17.85
CA LEU A 7 21.66 16.56 17.95
C LEU A 7 20.79 16.33 19.21
N SER A 8 21.17 16.89 20.36
CA SER A 8 20.37 16.82 21.58
C SER A 8 19.02 17.53 21.42
N ILE A 9 19.00 18.69 20.74
CA ILE A 9 17.75 19.42 20.47
C ILE A 9 16.85 18.58 19.56
N LEU A 10 17.40 18.04 18.47
CA LEU A 10 16.67 17.21 17.52
C LEU A 10 16.06 15.97 18.19
N GLN A 11 16.81 15.28 19.04
CA GLN A 11 16.27 14.14 19.80
C GLN A 11 15.15 14.53 20.78
N GLN A 12 15.23 15.72 21.38
CA GLN A 12 14.15 16.22 22.23
C GLN A 12 12.89 16.54 21.41
N LEU A 13 13.07 17.15 20.24
CA LEU A 13 11.98 17.42 19.31
C LEU A 13 11.33 16.12 18.80
N ASP A 14 12.13 15.11 18.44
CA ASP A 14 11.62 13.80 18.01
C ASP A 14 10.75 13.15 19.10
N ARG A 15 11.15 13.25 20.39
CA ARG A 15 10.35 12.76 21.51
C ARG A 15 9.05 13.53 21.73
N GLN A 16 9.05 14.84 21.51
CA GLN A 16 7.82 15.64 21.59
C GLN A 16 6.90 15.36 20.42
N ARG A 17 7.47 15.20 19.23
CA ARG A 17 6.72 14.80 18.03
C ARG A 17 5.93 13.52 18.26
N LEU A 18 6.54 12.50 18.86
CA LEU A 18 5.82 11.25 19.21
C LEU A 18 4.61 11.46 20.12
N LYS A 19 4.58 12.52 20.92
CA LYS A 19 3.46 12.84 21.83
C LYS A 19 2.40 13.72 21.17
N GLU A 20 2.85 14.73 20.44
CA GLU A 20 1.98 15.80 19.93
C GLU A 20 1.47 15.52 18.52
N ASN A 21 2.31 14.94 17.66
CA ASN A 21 1.99 14.65 16.26
C ASN A 21 2.77 13.41 15.76
N PRO A 22 2.42 12.20 16.25
CA PRO A 22 3.06 10.97 15.80
C PRO A 22 2.81 10.74 14.31
N TYR A 23 3.65 9.93 13.66
CA TYR A 23 3.35 9.50 12.30
C TYR A 23 1.99 8.79 12.23
N PRO A 24 1.28 8.92 11.10
CA PRO A 24 0.10 8.11 10.84
C PRO A 24 0.41 6.63 11.02
N SER A 25 -0.59 5.86 11.44
CA SER A 25 -0.48 4.42 11.57
C SER A 25 0.02 3.77 10.28
N HIS A 26 0.93 2.82 10.43
CA HIS A 26 1.40 2.00 9.33
C HIS A 26 0.26 1.12 8.80
N SER A 27 0.24 0.83 7.49
CA SER A 27 -0.80 0.03 6.83
C SER A 27 -0.97 -1.38 7.39
N LEU A 28 0.11 -1.92 7.98
CA LEU A 28 0.14 -3.24 8.63
C LEU A 28 -0.12 -3.19 10.15
N LEU A 29 -0.50 -2.05 10.74
CA LEU A 29 -0.68 -1.94 12.20
C LEU A 29 -1.69 -2.96 12.75
N ASP A 30 -2.75 -3.23 11.99
CA ASP A 30 -3.83 -4.13 12.38
C ASP A 30 -3.54 -5.62 12.09
N GLU A 31 -2.43 -5.92 11.40
CA GLU A 31 -1.98 -7.29 11.21
C GLU A 31 -1.41 -7.87 12.51
N ASP A 32 -1.37 -9.20 12.60
CA ASP A 32 -0.88 -9.89 13.78
C ASP A 32 0.59 -9.55 14.07
N GLU A 33 0.98 -9.70 15.34
CA GLU A 33 2.31 -9.32 15.78
C GLU A 33 3.41 -10.12 15.06
N ASN A 34 3.18 -11.38 14.71
CA ASN A 34 4.18 -12.18 14.00
C ASN A 34 4.42 -11.62 12.60
N THR A 35 3.36 -11.33 11.84
CA THR A 35 3.45 -10.68 10.52
C THR A 35 4.22 -9.37 10.59
N ARG A 36 3.92 -8.51 11.56
CA ARG A 36 4.64 -7.24 11.76
C ARG A 36 6.12 -7.44 12.16
N ARG A 37 6.43 -8.44 12.98
CA ARG A 37 7.82 -8.78 13.34
C ARG A 37 8.60 -9.29 12.13
N GLN A 38 7.99 -10.12 11.29
CA GLN A 38 8.60 -10.61 10.04
C GLN A 38 8.85 -9.45 9.05
N TYR A 39 7.90 -8.53 8.91
CA TYR A 39 8.06 -7.31 8.13
C TYR A 39 9.27 -6.48 8.62
N CYS A 40 9.31 -6.16 9.92
CA CYS A 40 10.40 -5.39 10.50
C CYS A 40 11.75 -6.12 10.40
N ALA A 41 11.78 -7.43 10.61
CA ALA A 41 13.01 -8.20 10.46
C ALA A 41 13.55 -8.15 9.01
N LEU A 42 12.68 -8.24 8.01
CA LEU A 42 13.05 -8.12 6.59
C LEU A 42 13.55 -6.69 6.25
N LEU A 43 12.90 -5.66 6.80
CA LEU A 43 13.32 -4.27 6.64
C LEU A 43 14.73 -4.09 7.24
N PHE A 44 14.95 -4.57 8.46
CA PHE A 44 16.25 -4.48 9.12
C PHE A 44 17.34 -5.27 8.39
N MET A 45 17.01 -6.42 7.81
CA MET A 45 17.95 -7.14 6.94
C MET A 45 18.37 -6.27 5.75
N ALA A 46 17.42 -5.62 5.08
CA ALA A 46 17.73 -4.74 3.95
C ALA A 46 18.57 -3.52 4.36
N LEU A 47 18.32 -2.93 5.54
CA LEU A 47 19.11 -1.81 6.04
C LEU A 47 20.54 -2.21 6.45
N LEU A 48 20.68 -3.37 7.10
CA LEU A 48 21.96 -3.88 7.60
C LEU A 48 22.81 -4.54 6.50
N SER A 49 22.27 -4.75 5.30
CA SER A 49 22.97 -5.47 4.23
C SER A 49 24.21 -4.74 3.71
N HIS A 50 24.27 -3.41 3.86
CA HIS A 50 25.38 -2.58 3.39
C HIS A 50 26.17 -1.95 4.54
N SER A 51 25.49 -1.38 5.54
CA SER A 51 26.15 -0.64 6.61
C SER A 51 25.40 -0.80 7.93
N PRO A 52 26.06 -0.55 9.08
CA PRO A 52 25.34 -0.32 10.33
C PRO A 52 24.29 0.80 10.16
N ILE A 53 23.25 0.75 10.99
CA ILE A 53 22.22 1.79 11.04
C ILE A 53 22.86 3.13 11.39
N SER A 54 22.71 4.13 10.52
CA SER A 54 23.23 5.48 10.73
C SER A 54 22.43 6.26 11.77
N GLU A 55 22.96 7.38 12.27
CA GLU A 55 22.21 8.26 13.19
C GLU A 55 20.91 8.80 12.58
N GLN A 56 20.90 9.06 11.27
CA GLN A 56 19.73 9.57 10.55
C GLN A 56 18.66 8.47 10.44
N GLN A 57 19.07 7.25 10.07
CA GLN A 57 18.18 6.08 10.06
C GLN A 57 17.66 5.78 11.46
N GLN A 58 18.51 5.85 12.48
CA GLN A 58 18.14 5.63 13.87
C GLN A 58 17.03 6.59 14.34
N ARG A 59 17.13 7.88 14.00
CA ARG A 59 16.11 8.88 14.33
C ARG A 59 14.79 8.59 13.61
N MET A 60 14.85 8.28 12.31
CA MET A 60 13.64 7.92 11.55
C MET A 60 12.98 6.64 12.10
N LEU A 61 13.76 5.62 12.45
CA LEU A 61 13.25 4.37 13.05
C LEU A 61 12.57 4.62 14.40
N GLN A 62 13.07 5.55 15.21
CA GLN A 62 12.43 5.94 16.47
C GLN A 62 11.04 6.57 16.26
N LEU A 63 10.83 7.25 15.14
CA LEU A 63 9.54 7.83 14.76
C LEU A 63 8.62 6.80 14.08
N TRP A 64 9.18 5.91 13.27
CA TRP A 64 8.45 4.96 12.43
C TRP A 64 8.06 3.66 13.17
N LEU A 65 8.91 3.10 14.03
CA LEU A 65 8.60 1.86 14.77
C LEU A 65 7.31 1.94 15.61
N PRO A 66 6.99 3.07 16.28
CA PRO A 66 5.69 3.26 16.92
C PRO A 66 4.50 3.16 15.96
N ALA A 67 4.63 3.63 14.71
CA ALA A 67 3.55 3.64 13.73
C ALA A 67 3.10 2.23 13.31
N ILE A 68 4.01 1.25 13.35
CA ILE A 68 3.69 -0.18 13.14
C ILE A 68 3.47 -0.94 14.47
N GLY A 69 3.53 -0.25 15.61
CA GLY A 69 3.32 -0.86 16.93
C GLY A 69 4.49 -1.71 17.43
N MET A 70 5.72 -1.39 17.03
CA MET A 70 6.94 -2.14 17.36
C MET A 70 7.97 -1.28 18.11
N LEU A 71 7.50 -0.30 18.88
CA LEU A 71 8.34 0.56 19.70
C LEU A 71 9.24 -0.26 20.64
N GLY A 72 10.53 0.09 20.70
CA GLY A 72 11.50 -0.53 21.60
C GLY A 72 12.04 -1.88 21.14
N LYS A 73 11.53 -2.45 20.04
CA LYS A 73 11.96 -3.78 19.54
C LYS A 73 13.13 -3.74 18.56
N GLN A 74 13.81 -2.60 18.41
CA GLN A 74 14.89 -2.44 17.44
C GLN A 74 16.01 -3.49 17.61
N ALA A 75 16.48 -3.71 18.84
CA ALA A 75 17.54 -4.69 19.11
C ALA A 75 17.12 -6.12 18.73
N GLU A 76 15.84 -6.45 18.93
CA GLU A 76 15.25 -7.71 18.52
C GLU A 76 15.28 -7.86 17.00
N PHE A 77 14.88 -6.83 16.25
CA PHE A 77 14.88 -6.87 14.78
C PHE A 77 16.29 -6.96 14.19
N CYS A 78 17.28 -6.32 14.78
CA CYS A 78 18.68 -6.53 14.39
C CYS A 78 19.10 -8.00 14.54
N GLN A 79 18.67 -8.68 15.61
CA GLN A 79 18.96 -10.11 15.82
C GLN A 79 18.17 -11.00 14.85
N MET A 80 16.89 -10.69 14.60
CA MET A 80 16.06 -11.43 13.66
C MET A 80 16.57 -11.30 12.22
N ALA A 81 17.00 -10.11 11.81
CA ALA A 81 17.57 -9.84 10.50
C ALA A 81 18.77 -10.76 10.17
N ILE A 82 19.65 -11.02 11.14
CA ILE A 82 20.79 -11.92 10.98
C ILE A 82 20.31 -13.38 10.77
N LYS A 83 19.24 -13.79 11.47
CA LYS A 83 18.70 -15.16 11.38
C LYS A 83 17.93 -15.43 10.08
N LEU A 84 17.30 -14.41 9.50
CA LEU A 84 16.55 -14.55 8.24
C LEU A 84 17.41 -15.11 7.10
N GLY A 85 18.71 -14.80 7.08
CA GLY A 85 19.65 -15.28 6.06
C GLY A 85 19.92 -16.79 6.07
N GLN A 86 19.38 -17.55 7.03
CA GLN A 86 19.51 -19.01 7.10
C GLN A 86 18.29 -19.71 6.47
N ASP A 87 17.10 -19.59 7.08
CA ASP A 87 15.88 -20.28 6.60
C ASP A 87 14.61 -19.41 6.62
N GLY A 88 14.66 -18.20 7.20
CA GLY A 88 13.46 -17.38 7.47
C GLY A 88 13.07 -16.39 6.37
N LEU A 89 13.93 -16.17 5.36
CA LEU A 89 13.69 -15.16 4.32
C LEU A 89 12.38 -15.39 3.55
N ALA A 90 12.09 -16.64 3.18
CA ALA A 90 10.88 -16.98 2.44
C ALA A 90 9.62 -16.71 3.27
N GLU A 91 9.65 -17.04 4.57
CA GLU A 91 8.56 -16.77 5.50
C GLU A 91 8.31 -15.26 5.62
N ALA A 92 9.37 -14.47 5.77
CA ALA A 92 9.23 -13.03 5.89
C ALA A 92 8.69 -12.37 4.62
N ILE A 93 9.18 -12.77 3.45
CA ILE A 93 8.67 -12.27 2.15
C ILE A 93 7.19 -12.66 1.99
N ASN A 94 6.82 -13.89 2.33
CA ASN A 94 5.43 -14.32 2.27
C ASN A 94 4.57 -13.53 3.25
N ALA A 95 5.01 -13.28 4.48
CA ALA A 95 4.29 -12.46 5.46
C ALA A 95 4.03 -11.04 4.94
N VAL A 96 5.04 -10.38 4.34
CA VAL A 96 4.88 -9.06 3.72
C VAL A 96 3.89 -9.12 2.56
N ARG A 97 4.04 -10.07 1.64
CA ARG A 97 3.13 -10.23 0.49
C ARG A 97 1.71 -10.55 0.94
N ASP A 98 1.56 -11.33 2.00
CA ASP A 98 0.27 -11.84 2.41
C ASP A 98 -0.57 -10.81 3.13
N ALA A 99 0.08 -9.93 3.89
CA ALA A 99 -0.51 -8.68 4.39
C ALA A 99 -0.71 -7.63 3.28
N GLY A 100 -0.17 -7.86 2.08
CA GLY A 100 -0.07 -6.92 0.96
C GLY A 100 0.68 -5.64 1.34
N GLY A 101 1.70 -5.78 2.18
CA GLY A 101 2.65 -4.73 2.53
C GLY A 101 3.77 -4.54 1.51
N ASN A 102 3.69 -5.13 0.32
CA ASN A 102 4.76 -5.10 -0.68
C ASN A 102 5.13 -3.67 -1.10
N TYR A 103 4.14 -2.80 -1.35
CA TYR A 103 4.40 -1.42 -1.77
C TYR A 103 4.99 -0.57 -0.64
N CYS A 104 4.41 -0.64 0.56
CA CYS A 104 4.91 0.12 1.71
C CYS A 104 6.27 -0.39 2.18
N PHE A 105 6.51 -1.71 2.12
CA PHE A 105 7.80 -2.31 2.44
C PHE A 105 8.92 -1.76 1.56
N MET A 106 8.69 -1.76 0.25
CA MET A 106 9.68 -1.24 -0.68
C MET A 106 9.88 0.26 -0.50
N LEU A 107 8.81 1.02 -0.27
CA LEU A 107 8.90 2.45 0.03
C LEU A 107 9.72 2.71 1.31
N ASP A 108 9.41 2.03 2.41
CA ASP A 108 10.15 2.15 3.67
C ASP A 108 11.64 1.85 3.45
N CYS A 109 11.94 0.73 2.80
CA CYS A 109 13.31 0.34 2.47
C CYS A 109 14.07 1.44 1.73
N LEU A 110 13.45 2.01 0.69
CA LEU A 110 14.06 3.04 -0.13
C LEU A 110 14.22 4.36 0.62
N VAL A 111 13.20 4.79 1.37
CA VAL A 111 13.25 6.01 2.21
C VAL A 111 14.38 5.90 3.23
N PHE A 112 14.43 4.81 4.01
CA PHE A 112 15.48 4.61 5.00
C PHE A 112 16.88 4.44 4.38
N SER A 113 16.98 3.80 3.22
CA SER A 113 18.29 3.57 2.59
C SER A 113 18.84 4.82 1.91
N ARG A 114 17.97 5.74 1.48
CA ARG A 114 18.35 6.96 0.78
C ARG A 114 18.50 8.18 1.68
N VAL A 115 18.10 8.11 2.96
CA VAL A 115 18.27 9.25 3.89
C VAL A 115 19.72 9.72 3.99
N ASN A 116 20.69 8.80 3.85
CA ASN A 116 22.12 9.11 3.92
C ASN A 116 22.74 9.52 2.57
N GLY A 117 21.99 9.46 1.46
CA GLY A 117 22.49 9.73 0.12
C GLY A 117 22.02 8.73 -0.95
N PRO A 118 22.62 8.76 -2.16
CA PRO A 118 22.24 7.87 -3.25
C PRO A 118 22.54 6.40 -2.93
N LEU A 119 21.74 5.49 -3.49
CA LEU A 119 21.96 4.06 -3.36
C LEU A 119 23.22 3.61 -4.11
N SER A 120 23.98 2.71 -3.51
CA SER A 120 25.04 1.97 -4.20
C SER A 120 24.46 0.97 -5.21
N GLN A 121 25.28 0.51 -6.16
CA GLN A 121 24.87 -0.50 -7.13
C GLN A 121 24.40 -1.81 -6.46
N GLN A 122 25.02 -2.19 -5.34
CA GLN A 122 24.64 -3.39 -4.59
C GLN A 122 23.25 -3.24 -3.95
N GLN A 123 22.94 -2.06 -3.39
CA GLN A 123 21.60 -1.77 -2.86
C GLN A 123 20.55 -1.74 -3.96
N VAL A 124 20.86 -1.17 -5.13
CA VAL A 124 19.95 -1.18 -6.29
C VAL A 124 19.61 -2.62 -6.66
N THR A 125 20.60 -3.50 -6.82
CA THR A 125 20.38 -4.91 -7.15
C THR A 125 19.59 -5.65 -6.06
N LEU A 126 19.82 -5.34 -4.78
CA LEU A 126 19.05 -5.90 -3.67
C LEU A 126 17.55 -5.52 -3.79
N PHE A 127 17.24 -4.24 -3.97
CA PHE A 127 15.85 -3.77 -4.06
C PHE A 127 15.15 -4.20 -5.34
N GLU A 128 15.86 -4.33 -6.46
CA GLU A 128 15.32 -4.96 -7.67
C GLU A 128 14.94 -6.42 -7.42
N THR A 129 15.81 -7.17 -6.74
CA THR A 129 15.56 -8.59 -6.41
C THR A 129 14.39 -8.73 -5.44
N LEU A 130 14.37 -7.94 -4.36
CA LEU A 130 13.25 -7.93 -3.41
C LEU A 130 11.94 -7.51 -4.09
N GLY A 131 11.98 -6.53 -5.00
CA GLY A 131 10.82 -6.10 -5.78
C GLY A 131 10.23 -7.23 -6.62
N GLN A 132 11.08 -8.02 -7.28
CA GLN A 132 10.63 -9.21 -8.02
C GLN A 132 10.00 -10.26 -7.09
N MET A 133 10.62 -10.54 -5.94
CA MET A 133 10.09 -11.52 -4.98
C MET A 133 8.76 -11.09 -4.35
N LEU A 134 8.57 -9.79 -4.17
CA LEU A 134 7.33 -9.17 -3.68
C LEU A 134 6.30 -8.92 -4.79
N ALA A 135 6.55 -9.40 -6.02
CA ALA A 135 5.70 -9.25 -7.19
C ALA A 135 5.34 -7.78 -7.51
N ILE A 136 6.29 -6.86 -7.30
CA ILE A 136 6.14 -5.44 -7.62
C ILE A 136 6.46 -5.23 -9.10
N GLY A 137 5.47 -4.81 -9.89
CA GLY A 137 5.66 -4.51 -11.30
C GLY A 137 6.48 -3.24 -11.55
N GLN A 138 6.99 -3.08 -12.78
CA GLN A 138 7.84 -1.95 -13.15
C GLN A 138 7.15 -0.59 -12.96
N ALA A 139 5.86 -0.50 -13.33
CA ALA A 139 5.08 0.73 -13.17
C ALA A 139 4.94 1.09 -11.68
N GLN A 140 4.58 0.12 -10.83
CA GLN A 140 4.52 0.31 -9.38
C GLN A 140 5.88 0.72 -8.81
N MET A 141 6.97 0.06 -9.20
CA MET A 141 8.31 0.42 -8.74
C MET A 141 8.69 1.86 -9.12
N THR A 142 8.30 2.30 -10.32
CA THR A 142 8.54 3.69 -10.76
C THR A 142 7.73 4.68 -9.91
N THR A 143 6.46 4.35 -9.59
CA THR A 143 5.67 5.14 -8.63
C THR A 143 6.30 5.16 -7.25
N ILE A 144 6.82 4.03 -6.73
CA ILE A 144 7.48 3.95 -5.41
C ILE A 144 8.73 4.82 -5.37
N VAL A 145 9.57 4.78 -6.41
CA VAL A 145 10.77 5.62 -6.50
C VAL A 145 10.39 7.11 -6.54
N TYR A 146 9.35 7.46 -7.29
CA TYR A 146 8.81 8.83 -7.31
C TYR A 146 8.35 9.28 -5.92
N ILE A 147 7.52 8.47 -5.23
CA ILE A 147 7.05 8.73 -3.86
C ILE A 147 8.25 8.84 -2.91
N THR A 148 9.27 7.98 -3.05
CA THR A 148 10.48 8.04 -2.22
C THR A 148 11.18 9.39 -2.36
N CYS A 149 11.29 9.92 -3.58
CA CYS A 149 11.88 11.24 -3.81
C CYS A 149 11.05 12.34 -3.13
N GLU A 150 9.72 12.31 -3.24
CA GLU A 150 8.84 13.27 -2.55
C GLU A 150 9.01 13.22 -1.02
N VAL A 151 8.98 12.03 -0.42
CA VAL A 151 9.17 11.84 1.03
C VAL A 151 10.51 12.43 1.51
N LEU A 152 11.55 12.31 0.70
CA LEU A 152 12.90 12.80 1.00
C LEU A 152 13.14 14.24 0.55
N GLY A 153 12.15 14.91 -0.06
CA GLY A 153 12.31 16.27 -0.62
C GLY A 153 13.34 16.35 -1.73
N ILE A 154 13.59 15.26 -2.46
CA ILE A 154 14.54 15.22 -3.58
C ILE A 154 13.81 15.75 -4.82
N THR A 155 14.18 16.96 -5.25
CA THR A 155 13.66 17.57 -6.48
C THR A 155 14.56 17.24 -7.67
N ASP A 156 13.98 16.64 -8.72
CA ASP A 156 14.63 16.50 -10.03
C ASP A 156 13.70 17.06 -11.12
N ASP A 157 14.04 18.22 -11.67
CA ASP A 157 13.27 18.91 -12.72
C ASP A 157 13.05 18.06 -13.99
N LYS A 158 13.79 16.96 -14.15
CA LYS A 158 13.67 16.06 -15.31
C LYS A 158 12.77 14.86 -15.04
N GLN A 159 12.35 14.62 -13.80
CA GLN A 159 11.57 13.45 -13.45
C GLN A 159 10.11 13.66 -13.87
N SER A 160 9.71 13.08 -15.01
CA SER A 160 8.32 13.07 -15.43
C SER A 160 7.46 12.30 -14.42
N GLN A 161 6.31 12.86 -14.05
CA GLN A 161 5.35 12.19 -13.20
C GLN A 161 4.99 10.80 -13.78
N PRO A 162 5.09 9.72 -12.99
CA PRO A 162 4.74 8.39 -13.47
C PRO A 162 3.22 8.23 -13.54
N GLU A 163 2.79 7.13 -14.16
CA GLU A 163 1.41 6.68 -13.99
C GLU A 163 1.17 6.34 -12.51
N LEU A 164 0.12 6.90 -11.89
CA LEU A 164 -0.15 6.68 -10.48
C LEU A 164 -0.81 5.31 -10.31
N LYS A 165 -0.07 4.37 -9.71
CA LYS A 165 -0.52 2.97 -9.54
C LYS A 165 -0.76 2.55 -8.10
N ILE A 166 -0.44 3.40 -7.12
CA ILE A 166 -0.46 3.06 -5.71
C ILE A 166 -1.39 4.02 -5.00
N GLY A 167 -2.33 3.49 -4.22
CA GLY A 167 -3.21 4.32 -3.41
C GLY A 167 -2.54 4.81 -2.13
N ILE A 168 -3.05 5.92 -1.60
CA ILE A 168 -2.46 6.60 -0.43
C ILE A 168 -2.48 5.73 0.84
N ASN A 169 -3.43 4.79 0.93
CA ASN A 169 -3.68 4.01 2.15
C ASN A 169 -2.54 3.04 2.48
N ASP A 170 -1.90 2.47 1.46
CA ASP A 170 -0.80 1.52 1.69
C ASP A 170 0.46 2.24 2.17
N ILE A 171 0.65 3.49 1.75
CA ILE A 171 1.83 4.33 2.06
C ILE A 171 1.54 5.36 3.16
N ALA A 172 0.46 5.17 3.92
CA ALA A 172 -0.09 6.19 4.81
C ALA A 172 0.88 6.66 5.91
N VAL A 173 1.84 5.84 6.32
CA VAL A 173 2.87 6.22 7.33
C VAL A 173 3.68 7.46 6.89
N TRP A 174 3.83 7.67 5.59
CA TRP A 174 4.55 8.81 5.01
C TRP A 174 3.64 9.93 4.55
N ARG A 175 2.32 9.84 4.78
CA ARG A 175 1.30 10.73 4.19
C ARG A 175 1.58 12.21 4.39
N GLU A 176 2.18 12.61 5.51
CA GLU A 176 2.49 14.02 5.78
C GLU A 176 3.54 14.64 4.84
N PHE A 177 4.28 13.81 4.12
CA PHE A 177 5.28 14.25 3.13
C PHE A 177 4.76 14.14 1.69
N LEU A 178 3.48 13.79 1.51
CA LEU A 178 2.89 13.41 0.23
C LEU A 178 1.79 14.37 -0.23
N ASP A 179 1.92 15.66 0.09
CA ASP A 179 0.94 16.67 -0.33
C ASP A 179 0.83 16.74 -1.86
N GLU A 180 1.97 16.74 -2.58
CA GLU A 180 2.01 16.78 -4.04
C GLU A 180 1.47 15.48 -4.67
N TYR A 181 1.86 14.30 -4.14
CA TYR A 181 1.27 13.03 -4.55
C TYR A 181 -0.24 12.98 -4.32
N THR A 182 -0.71 13.43 -3.15
CA THR A 182 -2.13 13.42 -2.78
C THR A 182 -2.94 14.31 -3.73
N GLU A 183 -2.42 15.49 -4.06
CA GLU A 183 -3.05 16.39 -5.03
C GLU A 183 -3.06 15.79 -6.44
N SER A 184 -1.98 15.12 -6.83
CA SER A 184 -1.89 14.40 -8.10
C SER A 184 -2.93 13.28 -8.21
N LEU A 185 -3.08 12.47 -7.16
CA LEU A 185 -4.11 11.44 -7.06
C LEU A 185 -5.51 12.04 -7.20
N ARG A 186 -5.77 13.19 -6.57
CA ARG A 186 -7.05 13.90 -6.67
C ARG A 186 -7.31 14.39 -8.10
N ILE A 187 -6.32 15.02 -8.74
CA ILE A 187 -6.43 15.49 -10.13
C ILE A 187 -6.74 14.32 -11.06
N GLU A 188 -6.04 13.20 -10.91
CA GLU A 188 -6.28 11.99 -11.71
C GLU A 188 -7.67 11.42 -11.47
N LEU A 189 -8.12 11.36 -10.21
CA LEU A 189 -9.46 10.89 -9.87
C LEU A 189 -10.55 11.75 -10.54
N VAL A 190 -10.44 13.09 -10.44
CA VAL A 190 -11.40 14.02 -11.03
C VAL A 190 -11.38 13.92 -12.56
N LYS A 191 -10.19 13.85 -13.16
CA LYS A 191 -10.03 13.65 -14.61
C LYS A 191 -10.68 12.35 -15.04
N TRP A 192 -10.36 11.24 -14.37
CA TRP A 192 -10.93 9.94 -14.65
C TRP A 192 -12.46 9.95 -14.50
N ALA A 193 -13.00 10.61 -13.48
CA ALA A 193 -14.43 10.71 -13.27
C ALA A 193 -15.13 11.47 -14.41
N ASN A 194 -14.53 12.58 -14.87
CA ASN A 194 -15.03 13.36 -16.00
C ASN A 194 -14.97 12.56 -17.31
N ASP A 195 -13.84 11.92 -17.59
CA ASP A 195 -13.61 11.11 -18.80
C ASP A 195 -14.58 9.92 -18.88
N ASN A 196 -15.07 9.44 -17.74
CA ASN A 196 -15.97 8.30 -17.64
C ASN A 196 -17.42 8.66 -17.27
N TYR A 197 -17.77 9.95 -17.34
CA TYR A 197 -19.12 10.47 -17.09
C TYR A 197 -19.72 10.00 -15.75
N VAL A 198 -18.89 9.86 -14.72
CA VAL A 198 -19.38 9.63 -13.36
C VAL A 198 -20.25 10.84 -12.99
N THR A 199 -21.45 10.58 -12.47
CA THR A 199 -22.47 11.61 -12.23
C THR A 199 -21.91 12.82 -11.50
N VAL A 200 -22.23 14.02 -12.00
CA VAL A 200 -21.82 15.31 -11.41
C VAL A 200 -22.24 15.36 -9.94
N GLY A 201 -21.28 15.55 -9.03
CA GLY A 201 -21.50 15.59 -7.58
C GLY A 201 -21.05 14.34 -6.81
N SER A 202 -20.66 13.26 -7.50
CA SER A 202 -20.19 12.02 -6.84
C SER A 202 -18.74 12.10 -6.34
N ILE A 203 -17.92 12.98 -6.91
CA ILE A 203 -16.55 13.26 -6.45
C ILE A 203 -16.39 14.76 -6.22
N PRO A 204 -16.08 15.20 -4.99
CA PRO A 204 -15.79 16.60 -4.72
C PRO A 204 -14.43 17.00 -5.32
N TYR A 205 -14.31 18.26 -5.70
CA TYR A 205 -13.08 18.81 -6.26
C TYR A 205 -11.99 19.05 -5.20
N GLU A 206 -12.37 19.27 -3.93
CA GLU A 206 -11.43 19.60 -2.86
C GLU A 206 -11.08 18.35 -2.02
N ILE A 207 -9.79 18.17 -1.69
CA ILE A 207 -9.31 17.03 -0.88
C ILE A 207 -10.10 16.89 0.42
N LYS A 208 -10.31 18.01 1.13
CA LYS A 208 -10.99 18.04 2.43
C LYS A 208 -12.42 17.51 2.39
N ASP A 209 -13.03 17.48 1.21
CA ASP A 209 -14.41 17.04 1.03
C ASP A 209 -14.49 15.59 0.55
N LEU A 210 -13.39 14.97 0.09
CA LEU A 210 -13.34 13.57 -0.39
C LEU A 210 -13.80 12.57 0.68
N GLU A 211 -13.54 12.88 1.95
CA GLU A 211 -13.95 12.06 3.10
C GLU A 211 -15.47 12.06 3.33
N LYS A 212 -16.23 12.93 2.65
CA LYS A 212 -17.70 12.97 2.74
C LYS A 212 -18.38 11.96 1.82
N THR A 213 -17.66 11.42 0.84
CA THR A 213 -18.22 10.45 -0.12
C THR A 213 -18.40 9.09 0.55
N ILE A 214 -19.65 8.61 0.59
CA ILE A 214 -20.01 7.31 1.21
C ILE A 214 -20.26 6.24 0.14
N ASN A 215 -20.92 6.60 -0.95
CA ASN A 215 -21.30 5.68 -2.03
C ASN A 215 -20.73 6.19 -3.34
N PHE A 216 -20.26 5.26 -4.17
CA PHE A 216 -19.71 5.56 -5.47
C PHE A 216 -20.27 4.60 -6.52
N ASP A 217 -21.27 5.10 -7.24
CA ASP A 217 -22.05 4.34 -8.20
C ASP A 217 -21.70 4.79 -9.62
N ILE A 218 -21.21 3.85 -10.42
CA ILE A 218 -20.92 4.05 -11.84
C ILE A 218 -21.75 3.04 -12.62
N PHE A 219 -22.89 3.52 -13.12
CA PHE A 219 -23.81 2.77 -13.98
C PHE A 219 -23.74 3.32 -15.40
N TYR A 220 -23.74 2.43 -16.39
CA TYR A 220 -23.73 2.79 -17.82
C TYR A 220 -22.54 3.69 -18.22
N SER A 221 -21.37 3.46 -17.62
CA SER A 221 -20.15 4.07 -18.15
C SER A 221 -19.91 3.58 -19.58
N ARG A 222 -19.55 4.49 -20.48
CA ARG A 222 -19.20 4.19 -21.86
C ARG A 222 -18.14 3.07 -21.93
N PRO A 223 -17.92 2.43 -23.09
CA PRO A 223 -16.89 1.41 -23.28
C PRO A 223 -15.44 1.85 -22.98
N SER A 224 -15.18 3.04 -22.44
CA SER A 224 -13.83 3.52 -22.13
C SER A 224 -13.27 3.05 -20.79
N VAL A 225 -14.10 2.65 -19.80
CA VAL A 225 -13.54 2.29 -18.49
C VAL A 225 -12.89 0.92 -18.54
N THR A 226 -11.55 0.91 -18.46
CA THR A 226 -10.73 -0.29 -18.46
C THR A 226 -10.09 -0.57 -17.10
N ALA A 227 -9.94 0.45 -16.25
CA ALA A 227 -9.34 0.37 -14.92
C ALA A 227 -9.88 1.47 -13.98
N PHE A 228 -9.71 1.23 -12.69
CA PHE A 228 -9.97 2.19 -11.62
C PHE A 228 -8.73 3.08 -11.39
N PRO A 229 -8.88 4.39 -11.07
CA PRO A 229 -7.75 5.30 -10.86
C PRO A 229 -7.18 5.15 -9.45
N ALA A 230 -5.89 5.41 -9.27
CA ALA A 230 -5.23 5.32 -7.96
C ALA A 230 -5.86 6.26 -6.90
N GLY A 231 -6.39 7.39 -7.35
CA GLY A 231 -7.01 8.39 -6.48
C GLY A 231 -8.29 7.94 -5.78
N LEU A 232 -8.91 6.82 -6.15
CA LEU A 232 -10.07 6.30 -5.41
C LEU A 232 -9.75 6.02 -3.94
N SER A 233 -8.51 5.66 -3.63
CA SER A 233 -8.02 5.44 -2.27
C SER A 233 -8.18 6.66 -1.34
N LEU A 234 -8.32 7.87 -1.91
CA LEU A 234 -8.56 9.11 -1.16
C LEU A 234 -9.97 9.18 -0.53
N LEU A 235 -10.93 8.41 -1.04
CA LEU A 235 -12.32 8.39 -0.57
C LEU A 235 -12.45 7.51 0.69
N SER A 236 -11.75 7.88 1.77
CA SER A 236 -11.47 7.03 2.94
C SER A 236 -12.71 6.51 3.70
N ASN A 237 -13.85 7.19 3.60
CA ASN A 237 -15.11 6.81 4.26
C ASN A 237 -16.11 6.10 3.32
N MET A 238 -15.71 5.85 2.08
CA MET A 238 -16.54 5.18 1.10
C MET A 238 -16.77 3.72 1.48
N LYS A 239 -18.03 3.30 1.47
CA LYS A 239 -18.46 1.96 1.89
C LYS A 239 -18.91 1.10 0.72
N GLN A 240 -19.37 1.69 -0.37
CA GLN A 240 -19.95 0.95 -1.48
C GLN A 240 -19.38 1.44 -2.80
N ILE A 241 -18.88 0.49 -3.61
CA ILE A 241 -18.60 0.69 -5.03
C ILE A 241 -19.53 -0.19 -5.82
N LYS A 242 -20.29 0.42 -6.72
CA LYS A 242 -20.99 -0.32 -7.77
C LYS A 242 -20.48 0.15 -9.12
N PHE A 243 -20.01 -0.80 -9.90
CA PHE A 243 -19.34 -0.52 -11.14
C PHE A 243 -19.84 -1.47 -12.22
N ASP A 244 -20.70 -1.00 -13.12
CA ASP A 244 -21.24 -1.82 -14.21
C ASP A 244 -20.67 -1.32 -15.56
N SER A 245 -19.62 -2.00 -16.05
CA SER A 245 -19.02 -1.75 -17.37
C SER A 245 -18.59 -3.05 -18.05
N ASN A 246 -18.71 -3.06 -19.37
CA ASN A 246 -18.40 -4.22 -20.21
C ASN A 246 -16.89 -4.40 -20.48
N ASN A 247 -16.05 -3.42 -20.10
CA ASN A 247 -14.64 -3.37 -20.51
C ASN A 247 -13.62 -3.47 -19.38
N ILE A 248 -14.07 -3.67 -18.14
CA ILE A 248 -13.16 -4.10 -17.07
C ILE A 248 -12.71 -5.52 -17.35
N LYS A 249 -11.41 -5.69 -17.63
CA LYS A 249 -10.78 -6.98 -17.91
C LYS A 249 -10.09 -7.60 -16.69
N ALA A 250 -9.79 -6.79 -15.68
CA ALA A 250 -9.11 -7.23 -14.47
C ALA A 250 -9.75 -6.55 -13.26
N PHE A 251 -9.82 -7.27 -12.15
CA PHE A 251 -10.18 -6.67 -10.87
C PHE A 251 -9.09 -5.63 -10.50
N PRO A 252 -9.44 -4.44 -9.98
CA PRO A 252 -8.45 -3.43 -9.59
C PRO A 252 -7.51 -3.94 -8.51
N ASP A 253 -6.29 -3.41 -8.48
CA ASP A 253 -5.43 -3.61 -7.31
C ASP A 253 -6.13 -3.02 -6.07
N PRO A 254 -6.40 -3.79 -5.01
CA PRO A 254 -7.04 -3.30 -3.79
C PRO A 254 -6.30 -2.15 -3.10
N SER A 255 -5.02 -1.92 -3.39
CA SER A 255 -4.27 -0.74 -2.94
C SER A 255 -4.89 0.58 -3.43
N VAL A 256 -5.53 0.59 -4.60
CA VAL A 256 -6.18 1.79 -5.15
C VAL A 256 -7.59 2.02 -4.61
N LEU A 257 -8.13 1.06 -3.84
CA LEU A 257 -9.46 1.13 -3.27
C LEU A 257 -9.43 1.66 -1.82
N PRO A 258 -10.53 2.28 -1.34
CA PRO A 258 -10.66 2.60 0.08
C PRO A 258 -10.72 1.36 0.97
N LYS A 259 -10.03 1.41 2.11
CA LYS A 259 -9.93 0.27 3.04
C LYS A 259 -11.24 -0.03 3.80
N LYS A 260 -12.15 0.95 3.92
CA LYS A 260 -13.46 0.82 4.62
C LYS A 260 -14.59 0.30 3.72
N LEU A 261 -14.27 -0.25 2.55
CA LEU A 261 -15.28 -0.79 1.65
C LEU A 261 -15.99 -2.00 2.28
N HIS A 262 -17.31 -1.93 2.26
CA HIS A 262 -18.23 -2.98 2.71
C HIS A 262 -18.83 -3.75 1.54
N GLU A 263 -19.08 -3.09 0.41
CA GLU A 263 -19.68 -3.71 -0.77
C GLU A 263 -18.92 -3.32 -2.03
N ILE A 264 -18.50 -4.35 -2.77
CA ILE A 264 -17.96 -4.20 -4.12
C ILE A 264 -18.87 -4.97 -5.06
N THR A 265 -19.48 -4.27 -6.00
CA THR A 265 -20.20 -4.87 -7.12
C THR A 265 -19.53 -4.46 -8.41
N ILE A 266 -18.97 -5.41 -9.14
CA ILE A 266 -18.47 -5.22 -10.51
C ILE A 266 -19.36 -6.02 -11.47
N GLY A 267 -20.02 -5.32 -12.38
CA GLY A 267 -21.23 -5.76 -13.10
C GLY A 267 -21.08 -6.99 -13.99
N ALA A 268 -22.23 -7.47 -14.49
CA ALA A 268 -22.43 -8.79 -15.12
C ALA A 268 -21.69 -9.00 -16.45
N ASN A 269 -21.27 -7.92 -17.10
CA ASN A 269 -20.59 -7.96 -18.39
C ASN A 269 -19.07 -7.73 -18.29
N GLY A 270 -18.54 -7.58 -17.07
CA GLY A 270 -17.11 -7.52 -16.83
C GLY A 270 -16.42 -8.81 -17.28
N ARG A 271 -15.19 -8.68 -17.78
CA ARG A 271 -14.33 -9.79 -18.21
C ARG A 271 -13.25 -10.10 -17.19
N ILE A 272 -13.56 -9.90 -15.91
CA ILE A 272 -12.65 -10.19 -14.80
C ILE A 272 -12.32 -11.68 -14.85
N SER A 273 -11.06 -11.99 -15.13
CA SER A 273 -10.57 -13.37 -15.19
C SER A 273 -10.09 -13.89 -13.84
N SER A 274 -9.64 -13.00 -12.95
CA SER A 274 -9.11 -13.32 -11.63
C SER A 274 -9.44 -12.26 -10.59
N ILE A 275 -9.41 -12.66 -9.31
CA ILE A 275 -9.46 -11.77 -8.14
C ILE A 275 -8.09 -11.85 -7.47
N PRO A 276 -7.40 -10.73 -7.22
CA PRO A 276 -6.07 -10.75 -6.61
C PRO A 276 -6.15 -11.13 -5.13
N ASP A 277 -5.12 -11.82 -4.63
CA ASP A 277 -5.00 -12.21 -3.22
C ASP A 277 -5.03 -11.02 -2.26
N SER A 278 -4.61 -9.84 -2.72
CA SER A 278 -4.66 -8.59 -1.96
C SER A 278 -6.09 -8.13 -1.64
N ILE A 279 -7.14 -8.75 -2.19
CA ILE A 279 -8.53 -8.46 -1.76
C ILE A 279 -8.73 -8.70 -0.26
N CYS A 280 -7.92 -9.59 0.33
CA CYS A 280 -7.91 -9.90 1.75
C CYS A 280 -7.49 -8.71 2.63
N GLN A 281 -7.02 -7.61 2.05
CA GLN A 281 -6.75 -6.36 2.75
C GLN A 281 -8.02 -5.55 3.04
N LEU A 282 -9.12 -5.80 2.33
CA LEU A 282 -10.39 -5.12 2.56
C LEU A 282 -11.11 -5.81 3.73
N LYS A 283 -10.57 -5.70 4.93
CA LYS A 283 -11.05 -6.41 6.14
C LYS A 283 -12.50 -6.07 6.52
N GLU A 284 -13.02 -4.93 6.06
CA GLU A 284 -14.41 -4.52 6.29
C GLU A 284 -15.38 -5.00 5.20
N LEU A 285 -14.91 -5.73 4.18
CA LEU A 285 -15.74 -6.19 3.07
C LEU A 285 -16.77 -7.21 3.56
N LYS A 286 -18.05 -6.95 3.26
CA LYS A 286 -19.19 -7.80 3.62
C LYS A 286 -19.87 -8.41 2.40
N LYS A 287 -19.67 -7.81 1.22
CA LYS A 287 -20.30 -8.26 -0.01
C LYS A 287 -19.40 -8.05 -1.23
N LEU A 288 -19.21 -9.11 -2.01
CA LEU A 288 -18.43 -9.12 -3.23
C LEU A 288 -19.23 -9.76 -4.36
N ASN A 289 -19.73 -8.93 -5.26
CA ASN A 289 -20.41 -9.37 -6.47
C ASN A 289 -19.56 -9.04 -7.68
N VAL A 290 -19.26 -10.05 -8.49
CA VAL A 290 -18.46 -9.92 -9.71
C VAL A 290 -19.10 -10.72 -10.84
N SER A 291 -18.84 -10.36 -12.10
CA SER A 291 -19.19 -11.24 -13.23
C SER A 291 -18.45 -12.57 -13.10
N VAL A 292 -19.20 -13.67 -13.08
CA VAL A 292 -18.65 -15.03 -12.96
C VAL A 292 -18.37 -15.68 -14.33
N THR A 293 -18.76 -15.01 -15.41
CA THR A 293 -18.71 -15.53 -16.79
C THR A 293 -17.29 -15.88 -17.24
N TYR A 294 -16.30 -15.14 -16.77
CA TYR A 294 -14.89 -15.27 -17.19
C TYR A 294 -13.94 -15.63 -16.06
N LEU A 295 -14.45 -15.79 -14.84
CA LEU A 295 -13.64 -16.10 -13.66
C LEU A 295 -13.07 -17.51 -13.76
N THR A 296 -11.75 -17.60 -13.88
CA THR A 296 -11.02 -18.86 -13.88
C THR A 296 -9.80 -18.65 -13.00
N LYS A 297 -9.68 -19.42 -11.90
CA LYS A 297 -8.55 -19.37 -10.92
C LYS A 297 -8.67 -18.28 -9.85
N ILE A 298 -9.52 -18.50 -8.86
CA ILE A 298 -9.46 -17.79 -7.57
C ILE A 298 -8.63 -18.62 -6.61
N SER A 299 -7.70 -17.99 -5.87
CA SER A 299 -6.82 -18.70 -4.95
C SER A 299 -7.57 -19.25 -3.73
N GLU A 300 -6.97 -20.24 -3.07
CA GLU A 300 -7.43 -20.75 -1.78
C GLU A 300 -7.45 -19.64 -0.71
N LYS A 301 -6.50 -18.70 -0.77
CA LYS A 301 -6.43 -17.58 0.16
C LYS A 301 -7.67 -16.69 0.09
N VAL A 302 -8.11 -16.33 -1.12
CA VAL A 302 -9.36 -15.57 -1.30
C VAL A 302 -10.56 -16.37 -0.83
N TYR A 303 -10.60 -17.69 -1.10
CA TYR A 303 -11.68 -18.56 -0.61
C TYR A 303 -11.79 -18.54 0.92
N VAL A 304 -10.66 -18.73 1.62
CA VAL A 304 -10.58 -18.71 3.09
C VAL A 304 -11.01 -17.34 3.61
N PHE A 305 -10.51 -16.25 3.03
CA PHE A 305 -10.90 -14.89 3.41
C PHE A 305 -12.41 -14.66 3.31
N LEU A 306 -13.02 -15.00 2.17
CA LEU A 306 -14.47 -14.81 1.96
C LEU A 306 -15.28 -15.62 2.97
N LYS A 307 -14.86 -16.85 3.26
CA LYS A 307 -15.54 -17.74 4.20
C LYS A 307 -15.39 -17.29 5.66
N GLU A 308 -14.18 -17.00 6.12
CA GLU A 308 -13.91 -16.63 7.51
C GLU A 308 -14.51 -15.27 7.88
N ASN A 309 -14.58 -14.35 6.93
CA ASN A 309 -15.17 -13.02 7.13
C ASN A 309 -16.67 -12.97 6.80
N ASN A 310 -17.30 -14.11 6.47
CA ASN A 310 -18.71 -14.21 6.09
C ASN A 310 -19.12 -13.22 4.99
N VAL A 311 -18.26 -13.08 3.97
CA VAL A 311 -18.51 -12.18 2.83
C VAL A 311 -19.55 -12.80 1.91
N GLU A 312 -20.68 -12.12 1.71
CA GLU A 312 -21.70 -12.52 0.74
C GLU A 312 -21.12 -12.41 -0.69
N HIS A 313 -21.19 -13.47 -1.50
CA HIS A 313 -20.70 -13.44 -2.88
C HIS A 313 -21.50 -14.33 -3.83
N ASN A 314 -21.45 -13.98 -5.12
CA ASN A 314 -22.07 -14.75 -6.21
C ASN A 314 -21.12 -15.75 -6.89
N ILE A 315 -19.89 -15.88 -6.39
CA ILE A 315 -18.83 -16.73 -6.97
C ILE A 315 -19.13 -18.23 -6.74
N PRO A 316 -19.21 -19.07 -7.79
CA PRO A 316 -19.40 -20.51 -7.65
C PRO A 316 -18.17 -21.23 -7.08
N ASP A 317 -18.39 -22.33 -6.35
CA ASP A 317 -17.33 -23.20 -5.80
C ASP A 317 -16.34 -23.70 -6.86
N SER A 318 -16.77 -23.83 -8.13
CA SER A 318 -15.94 -24.26 -9.25
C SER A 318 -14.85 -23.26 -9.65
N CYS A 319 -14.97 -21.99 -9.24
CA CYS A 319 -14.00 -20.95 -9.57
C CYS A 319 -12.78 -20.96 -8.64
N PHE A 320 -12.89 -21.58 -7.45
CA PHE A 320 -11.81 -21.64 -6.47
C PHE A 320 -10.87 -22.81 -6.76
N ILE A 321 -9.58 -22.49 -6.74
CA ILE A 321 -8.52 -23.50 -6.66
C ILE A 321 -8.58 -24.03 -5.23
N LYS A 322 -9.16 -25.22 -5.06
CA LYS A 322 -8.95 -26.01 -3.85
C LYS A 322 -7.49 -26.46 -3.92
N GLY A 323 -6.69 -26.18 -2.90
CA GLY A 323 -5.27 -26.54 -2.84
C GLY A 323 -5.01 -28.02 -3.15
N PRO A 324 -3.74 -28.45 -3.27
CA PRO A 324 -3.44 -29.87 -3.51
C PRO A 324 -4.15 -30.75 -2.47
N LYS A 325 -4.87 -31.76 -2.96
CA LYS A 325 -5.54 -32.79 -2.15
C LYS A 325 -4.54 -33.61 -1.35
#